data_AF-A0A7S1W3I3-F1
#
_entry.id   AF-A0A7S1W3I3-F1
#
_cell.length_a   1.000
_cell.length_b   1.000
_cell.length_c   1.000
_cell.angle_alpha   90.00
_cell.angle_beta   90.00
_cell.angle_gamma   90.00
#
_symmetry.space_group_name_H-M   'P 1'
#
loop_
_entity.id
_entity.type
_entity.pdbx_description
1 polymer ?
#
loop_
_entity_poly.entity_id
_entity_poly.type
_entity_poly.pdbx_seq_one_letter_code
_entity_poly.pdbx_strand_id
1 'polypeptide(L)'
;SACPPTKGGRGLAAPALRQRLGVSKWRPAMYLTQVLADVQKESAPPGALHAEHLFKLNEAVFNLPEEDAVDGKMALKLFQAVEKVRKAYGSGRFDDQDGNFFYDYLALLGTMQNQHFFSQKQTEKLLAWIREALDSWASAAETAAEPGRDTGKKALEAEIEKLRQRLAKYEDEPRGKGKGKSAPALGEAPQALGDAKGKGKGKRQKQDF
;
A
#
# COMPACT_ATOMS: atom_id res chain seq x y z
N SER A 1 12.23 -58.78 36.74
CA SER A 1 11.06 -58.29 35.99
C SER A 1 11.52 -57.48 34.80
N ALA A 2 11.27 -57.98 33.60
CA ALA A 2 11.68 -57.37 32.34
C ALA A 2 10.47 -56.70 31.68
N CYS A 3 10.61 -55.43 31.27
CA CYS A 3 9.63 -54.74 30.44
C CYS A 3 9.88 -55.04 28.95
N PRO A 4 8.84 -55.30 28.14
CA PRO A 4 8.97 -55.53 26.71
C PRO A 4 9.06 -54.20 25.91
N PRO A 5 9.69 -54.20 24.71
CA PRO A 5 9.74 -53.06 23.82
C PRO A 5 8.48 -52.96 22.94
N THR A 6 7.88 -51.77 22.88
CA THR A 6 6.80 -51.44 21.95
C THR A 6 7.35 -51.10 20.57
N LYS A 7 7.00 -51.93 19.57
CA LYS A 7 7.09 -51.63 18.14
C LYS A 7 5.78 -50.97 17.68
N GLY A 8 5.87 -49.92 16.87
CA GLY A 8 4.81 -49.59 15.91
C GLY A 8 4.44 -48.12 15.82
N GLY A 9 4.81 -47.49 14.71
CA GLY A 9 4.33 -46.16 14.32
C GLY A 9 4.79 -45.84 12.90
N ARG A 10 4.21 -46.53 11.91
CA ARG A 10 4.40 -46.25 10.48
C ARG A 10 3.73 -44.93 10.12
N GLY A 11 4.38 -44.25 9.18
CA GLY A 11 4.13 -42.86 8.79
C GLY A 11 2.72 -42.54 8.34
N LEU A 12 2.36 -41.29 8.60
CA LEU A 12 1.44 -40.53 7.77
C LEU A 12 2.28 -39.41 7.14
N ALA A 13 2.79 -39.69 5.94
CA ALA A 13 3.30 -38.66 5.06
C ALA A 13 2.12 -37.77 4.68
N ALA A 14 2.07 -36.57 5.24
CA ALA A 14 1.15 -35.54 4.77
C ALA A 14 1.56 -35.17 3.33
N PRO A 15 0.66 -35.29 2.34
CA PRO A 15 0.96 -34.90 0.98
C PRO A 15 1.11 -33.38 0.93
N ALA A 16 2.29 -32.97 0.49
CA ALA A 16 2.62 -31.60 0.12
C ALA A 16 1.64 -31.09 -0.95
N LEU A 17 0.62 -30.35 -0.51
CA LEU A 17 -0.27 -29.60 -1.38
C LEU A 17 -0.11 -28.09 -1.12
N ARG A 18 1.09 -27.57 -1.36
CA ARG A 18 1.38 -26.12 -1.33
C ARG A 18 2.37 -25.71 -2.41
N GLN A 19 2.16 -26.20 -3.64
CA GLN A 19 2.87 -25.73 -4.82
C GLN A 19 1.90 -25.59 -5.99
N ARG A 20 1.18 -24.46 -6.06
CA ARG A 20 0.54 -24.05 -7.32
C ARG A 20 0.16 -22.57 -7.40
N LEU A 21 1.01 -21.71 -6.85
CA LEU A 21 1.15 -20.35 -7.36
C LEU A 21 2.64 -20.21 -7.66
N GLY A 22 2.99 -19.90 -8.90
CA GLY A 22 4.36 -19.67 -9.37
C GLY A 22 4.97 -18.40 -8.79
N VAL A 23 4.83 -18.19 -7.48
CA VAL A 23 5.59 -17.23 -6.71
C VAL A 23 6.94 -17.88 -6.54
N SER A 24 7.88 -17.55 -7.43
CA SER A 24 9.29 -17.87 -7.25
C SER A 24 9.63 -17.61 -5.80
N LYS A 25 9.98 -18.66 -5.05
CA LYS A 25 10.35 -18.56 -3.63
C LYS A 25 11.70 -17.86 -3.57
N TRP A 26 11.70 -16.55 -3.78
CA TRP A 26 12.88 -15.72 -3.60
C TRP A 26 13.36 -15.94 -2.17
N ARG A 27 14.65 -16.22 -2.01
CA ARG A 27 15.24 -16.21 -0.67
C ARG A 27 15.01 -14.80 -0.11
N PRO A 28 14.40 -14.63 1.07
CA PRO A 28 14.10 -13.31 1.63
C PRO A 28 15.30 -12.35 1.63
N ALA A 29 16.50 -12.87 1.92
CA ALA A 29 17.76 -12.12 1.82
C ALA A 29 18.07 -11.57 0.40
N MET A 30 17.72 -12.30 -0.66
CA MET A 30 17.87 -11.82 -2.04
C MET A 30 16.84 -10.74 -2.38
N TYR A 31 15.61 -10.89 -1.90
CA TYR A 31 14.57 -9.88 -2.10
C TYR A 31 14.94 -8.57 -1.41
N LEU A 32 15.41 -8.61 -0.16
CA LEU A 32 15.90 -7.42 0.54
C LEU A 32 17.02 -6.71 -0.23
N THR A 33 17.98 -7.48 -0.76
CA THR A 33 19.09 -6.92 -1.54
C THR A 33 18.59 -6.22 -2.81
N GLN A 34 17.61 -6.82 -3.50
CA GLN A 34 16.99 -6.24 -4.68
C GLN A 34 16.25 -4.95 -4.34
N VAL A 35 15.40 -4.97 -3.31
CA VAL A 35 14.66 -3.79 -2.85
C VAL A 35 15.62 -2.66 -2.46
N LEU A 36 16.69 -2.96 -1.71
CA LEU A 36 17.69 -1.95 -1.36
C LEU A 36 18.38 -1.34 -2.59
N ALA A 37 18.62 -2.13 -3.64
CA ALA A 37 19.18 -1.64 -4.89
C ALA A 37 18.19 -0.77 -5.65
N ASP A 38 16.92 -1.18 -5.73
CA ASP A 38 15.86 -0.43 -6.40
C ASP A 38 15.61 0.90 -5.72
N VAL A 39 15.48 0.93 -4.39
CA VAL A 39 15.37 2.17 -3.61
C VAL A 39 16.55 3.09 -3.90
N GLN A 40 17.78 2.59 -3.91
CA GLN A 40 18.96 3.42 -4.19
C GLN A 40 19.00 3.97 -5.61
N LYS A 41 18.53 3.18 -6.59
CA LYS A 41 18.54 3.54 -8.00
C LYS A 41 17.44 4.56 -8.32
N GLU A 42 16.24 4.34 -7.80
CA GLU A 42 15.05 5.13 -8.09
C GLU A 42 14.98 6.39 -7.24
N SER A 43 15.56 6.38 -6.02
CA SER A 43 15.69 7.59 -5.19
C SER A 43 16.91 8.46 -5.58
N ALA A 44 17.70 8.07 -6.58
CA ALA A 44 18.83 8.87 -7.03
C ALA A 44 18.34 10.07 -7.85
N PRO A 45 18.88 11.29 -7.63
CA PRO A 45 18.49 12.46 -8.42
C PRO A 45 18.60 12.19 -9.94
N PRO A 46 17.59 12.53 -10.75
CA PRO A 46 16.44 13.41 -10.46
C PRO A 46 15.21 12.72 -9.83
N GLY A 47 15.26 11.42 -9.55
CA GLY A 47 14.16 10.66 -8.97
C GLY A 47 13.79 11.11 -7.55
N ALA A 48 12.53 10.90 -7.19
CA ALA A 48 12.01 11.15 -5.85
C ALA A 48 11.76 9.83 -5.11
N LEU A 49 11.85 9.89 -3.79
CA LEU A 49 11.50 8.73 -2.98
C LEU A 49 9.97 8.62 -2.88
N HIS A 50 9.41 7.57 -3.48
CA HIS A 50 7.97 7.25 -3.40
C HIS A 50 7.60 6.38 -2.19
N ALA A 51 6.31 6.38 -1.83
CA ALA A 51 5.76 5.55 -0.76
C ALA A 51 5.90 4.04 -1.04
N GLU A 52 5.78 3.62 -2.31
CA GLU A 52 5.94 2.22 -2.74
C GLU A 52 7.32 1.65 -2.36
N HIS A 53 8.37 2.47 -2.39
CA HIS A 53 9.71 2.08 -1.94
C HIS A 53 9.75 1.73 -0.46
N LEU A 54 9.08 2.54 0.37
CA LEU A 54 9.00 2.34 1.81
C LEU A 54 8.18 1.10 2.13
N PHE A 55 7.06 0.92 1.43
CA PHE A 55 6.23 -0.27 1.56
C PHE A 55 7.01 -1.55 1.23
N LYS A 56 7.68 -1.61 0.07
CA LYS A 56 8.50 -2.77 -0.33
C LYS A 56 9.63 -3.05 0.64
N LEU A 57 10.29 -2.00 1.15
CA LEU A 57 11.35 -2.14 2.13
C LEU A 57 10.82 -2.66 3.46
N ASN A 58 9.70 -2.13 3.93
CA ASN A 58 9.03 -2.57 5.15
C ASN A 58 8.63 -4.06 5.04
N GLU A 59 8.01 -4.43 3.94
CA GLU A 59 7.64 -5.82 3.65
C GLU A 59 8.85 -6.75 3.57
N ALA A 60 9.93 -6.31 2.91
CA ALA A 60 11.16 -7.09 2.80
C ALA A 60 11.80 -7.36 4.17
N VAL A 61 11.81 -6.37 5.06
CA VAL A 61 12.34 -6.52 6.43
C VAL A 61 11.41 -7.37 7.30
N PHE A 62 10.10 -7.14 7.22
CA PHE A 62 9.11 -7.88 8.00
C PHE A 62 9.10 -9.38 7.69
N ASN A 63 9.33 -9.75 6.42
CA ASN A 63 9.34 -11.14 5.96
C ASN A 63 10.72 -11.83 6.09
N LEU A 64 11.70 -11.22 6.77
CA LEU A 64 12.97 -11.89 7.05
C LEU A 64 12.75 -13.04 8.04
N PRO A 65 13.20 -14.27 7.72
CA PRO A 65 13.21 -15.36 8.68
C PRO A 65 14.15 -15.01 9.83
N GLU A 66 13.77 -15.29 11.07
CA GLU A 66 14.64 -15.09 12.24
C GLU A 66 15.97 -15.86 12.12
N GLU A 67 15.95 -17.01 11.43
CA GLU A 67 17.13 -17.85 11.19
C GLU A 67 18.04 -17.36 10.05
N ASP A 68 17.51 -16.56 9.12
CA ASP A 68 18.28 -16.00 8.00
C ASP A 68 18.92 -14.70 8.51
N ALA A 69 19.87 -14.89 9.44
CA ALA A 69 20.50 -13.82 10.18
C ALA A 69 21.09 -12.78 9.21
N VAL A 70 20.47 -11.61 9.17
CA VAL A 70 21.02 -10.43 8.49
C VAL A 70 22.41 -10.19 9.07
N ASP A 71 23.44 -10.36 8.23
CA ASP A 71 24.81 -10.14 8.68
C ASP A 71 25.02 -8.66 9.04
N GLY A 72 26.03 -8.37 9.88
CA GLY A 72 26.27 -7.00 10.33
C GLY A 72 26.48 -6.01 9.17
N LYS A 73 26.95 -6.48 8.01
CA LYS A 73 27.10 -5.67 6.80
C LYS A 73 25.76 -5.33 6.17
N MET A 74 24.84 -6.28 6.05
CA MET A 74 23.49 -6.05 5.53
C MET A 74 22.68 -5.19 6.50
N ALA A 75 22.79 -5.43 7.82
CA ALA A 75 22.18 -4.57 8.83
C ALA A 75 22.65 -3.12 8.68
N LEU A 76 23.95 -2.90 8.47
CA LEU A 76 24.49 -1.56 8.21
C LEU A 76 23.95 -0.95 6.92
N LYS A 77 23.86 -1.70 5.83
CA LYS A 77 23.27 -1.22 4.56
C LYS A 77 21.81 -0.83 4.72
N LEU A 78 21.05 -1.65 5.44
CA LEU A 78 19.64 -1.41 5.72
C LEU A 78 19.45 -0.15 6.58
N PHE A 79 20.28 0.02 7.61
CA PHE A 79 20.28 1.24 8.42
C PHE A 79 20.62 2.49 7.59
N GLN A 80 21.66 2.42 6.74
CA GLN A 80 22.04 3.52 5.84
C GLN A 80 20.94 3.86 4.83
N ALA A 81 20.18 2.87 4.36
CA ALA A 81 19.03 3.10 3.49
C ALA A 81 17.95 3.91 4.23
N VAL A 82 17.63 3.54 5.47
CA VAL A 82 16.66 4.30 6.29
C VAL A 82 17.18 5.69 6.66
N GLU A 83 18.48 5.86 6.90
CA GLU A 83 19.06 7.20 7.07
C GLU A 83 18.87 8.09 5.83
N LYS A 84 18.98 7.53 4.62
CA LYS A 84 18.70 8.26 3.38
C LYS A 84 17.23 8.61 3.27
N VAL A 85 16.32 7.69 3.59
CA VAL A 85 14.88 7.94 3.67
C VAL A 85 14.59 9.08 4.64
N ARG A 86 15.14 9.05 5.86
CA ARG A 86 14.96 10.11 6.86
C ARG A 86 15.44 11.46 6.37
N LYS A 87 16.58 11.51 5.66
CA LYS A 87 17.09 12.75 5.05
C LYS A 87 16.16 13.25 3.93
N ALA A 88 15.63 12.36 3.11
CA ALA A 88 14.65 12.71 2.07
C ALA A 88 13.37 13.28 2.70
N TYR A 89 12.83 12.61 3.72
CA TYR A 89 11.67 13.07 4.50
C TYR A 89 11.91 14.46 5.10
N GLY A 90 12.99 14.65 5.87
CA GLY A 90 13.29 15.93 6.51
C GLY A 90 13.63 17.07 5.56
N SER A 91 13.92 16.78 4.28
CA SER A 91 14.18 17.80 3.25
C SER A 91 13.00 18.02 2.29
N GLY A 92 11.88 17.29 2.46
CA GLY A 92 10.76 17.35 1.53
C GLY A 92 11.08 16.77 0.14
N ARG A 93 12.16 15.99 0.00
CA ARG A 93 12.57 15.37 -1.28
C ARG A 93 11.95 13.98 -1.45
N PHE A 94 10.65 13.90 -1.25
CA PHE A 94 9.86 12.71 -1.46
C PHE A 94 8.62 13.07 -2.27
N ASP A 95 8.05 12.07 -2.93
CA ASP A 95 6.82 12.26 -3.67
C ASP A 95 5.63 11.99 -2.76
N ASP A 96 4.80 13.02 -2.54
CA ASP A 96 3.64 12.98 -1.64
C ASP A 96 2.31 12.88 -2.41
N GLN A 97 2.34 12.52 -3.70
CA GLN A 97 1.11 12.37 -4.49
C GLN A 97 0.11 11.38 -3.87
N ASP A 98 0.60 10.37 -3.15
CA ASP A 98 -0.23 9.30 -2.60
C ASP A 98 -0.73 9.56 -1.16
N GLY A 99 -0.27 10.62 -0.47
CA GLY A 99 -0.63 10.94 0.94
C GLY A 99 -0.30 9.86 1.99
N ASN A 100 0.16 8.69 1.55
CA ASN A 100 0.49 7.53 2.38
C ASN A 100 1.95 7.51 2.82
N PHE A 101 2.80 8.38 2.25
CA PHE A 101 4.24 8.38 2.50
C PHE A 101 4.57 8.48 4.00
N PHE A 102 3.87 9.35 4.74
CA PHE A 102 4.05 9.50 6.17
C PHE A 102 3.77 8.20 6.95
N TYR A 103 2.67 7.51 6.63
CA TYR A 103 2.29 6.28 7.30
C TYR A 103 3.25 5.13 6.97
N ASP A 104 3.66 5.00 5.71
CA ASP A 104 4.64 4.00 5.30
C ASP A 104 6.02 4.26 5.91
N TYR A 105 6.41 5.53 6.05
CA TYR A 105 7.63 5.93 6.74
C TYR A 105 7.57 5.55 8.22
N LEU A 106 6.47 5.85 8.90
CA LEU A 106 6.30 5.51 10.31
C LEU A 106 6.25 4.00 10.54
N ALA A 107 5.56 3.26 9.66
CA ALA A 107 5.49 1.80 9.68
C ALA A 107 6.88 1.18 9.51
N LEU A 108 7.65 1.66 8.53
CA LEU A 108 9.02 1.20 8.30
C LEU A 108 9.90 1.41 9.54
N LEU A 109 9.85 2.59 10.17
CA LEU A 109 10.62 2.85 11.38
C LEU A 109 10.22 1.92 12.53
N GLY A 110 8.92 1.68 12.71
CA GLY A 110 8.41 0.75 13.73
C GLY A 110 8.88 -0.69 13.51
N THR A 111 8.82 -1.19 12.26
CA THR A 111 9.33 -2.52 11.91
C THR A 111 10.82 -2.64 12.17
N MET A 112 11.59 -1.61 11.81
CA MET A 112 13.04 -1.58 11.96
C MET A 112 13.47 -1.55 13.43
N GLN A 113 12.75 -0.82 14.29
CA GLN A 113 13.03 -0.74 15.72
C GLN A 113 12.95 -2.12 16.41
N ASN A 114 12.08 -3.00 15.93
CA ASN A 114 11.87 -4.34 16.49
C ASN A 114 12.89 -5.39 16.00
N GLN A 115 13.83 -5.02 15.14
CA GLN A 115 14.81 -5.97 14.60
C GLN A 115 16.00 -6.15 15.54
N HIS A 116 16.29 -7.40 15.89
CA HIS A 116 17.35 -7.78 16.84
C HIS A 116 18.78 -7.55 16.31
N PHE A 117 18.95 -7.38 15.00
CA PHE A 117 20.26 -7.17 14.38
C PHE A 117 20.74 -5.72 14.42
N PHE A 118 19.93 -4.77 14.91
CA PHE A 118 20.40 -3.41 15.18
C PHE A 118 21.03 -3.27 16.56
N SER A 119 22.10 -2.48 16.63
CA SER A 119 22.66 -2.08 17.92
C SER A 119 21.69 -1.19 18.68
N GLN A 120 21.80 -1.17 20.01
CA GLN A 120 20.98 -0.30 20.86
C GLN A 120 21.03 1.17 20.42
N LYS A 121 22.21 1.66 20.01
CA LYS A 121 22.38 3.04 19.51
C LYS A 121 21.57 3.30 18.23
N GLN A 122 21.49 2.33 17.34
CA GLN A 122 20.69 2.43 16.11
C GLN A 122 19.20 2.41 16.45
N THR A 123 18.77 1.55 17.37
CA THR A 123 17.39 1.48 17.86
C THR A 123 16.95 2.78 18.53
N GLU A 124 17.78 3.38 19.38
CA GLU A 124 17.53 4.69 19.99
C GLU A 124 17.39 5.80 18.94
N LYS A 125 18.20 5.74 17.87
CA LYS A 125 18.11 6.68 16.75
C LYS A 125 16.80 6.53 15.96
N LEU A 126 16.36 5.30 15.72
CA LEU A 126 15.07 5.01 15.09
C LEU A 126 13.91 5.57 15.93
N LEU A 127 13.95 5.37 17.26
CA LEU A 127 12.96 5.92 18.19
C LEU A 127 12.94 7.46 18.18
N ALA A 128 14.11 8.10 18.11
CA ALA A 128 14.20 9.55 17.99
C ALA A 128 13.53 10.04 16.70
N TRP A 129 13.76 9.37 15.57
CA TRP A 129 13.10 9.72 14.30
C TRP A 129 11.60 9.50 14.31
N ILE A 130 11.10 8.48 15.00
CA ILE A 130 9.65 8.26 15.20
C ILE A 130 9.05 9.46 15.94
N ARG A 131 9.68 9.91 17.03
CA ARG A 131 9.23 11.08 17.79
C ARG A 131 9.24 12.34 16.92
N GLU A 132 10.35 12.61 16.23
CA GLU A 132 10.48 13.73 15.30
C GLU A 132 9.38 13.74 14.23
N ALA A 133 9.06 12.57 13.65
CA ALA A 133 8.02 12.44 12.64
C ALA A 133 6.62 12.74 13.21
N LEU A 134 6.31 12.22 14.40
CA LEU A 134 5.03 12.45 15.08
C LEU A 134 4.87 13.92 15.52
N ASP A 135 5.93 14.54 16.03
CA ASP A 135 5.92 15.95 16.43
C ASP A 135 5.72 16.85 15.20
N SER A 136 6.44 16.57 14.10
CA SER A 136 6.26 17.29 12.84
C SER A 136 4.85 17.14 12.27
N TRP A 137 4.25 15.95 12.38
CA TRP A 137 2.88 15.70 11.94
C TRP A 137 1.86 16.44 12.81
N ALA A 138 2.03 16.44 14.14
CA ALA A 138 1.17 17.18 15.05
C ALA A 138 1.20 18.69 14.77
N SER A 139 2.39 19.26 14.58
CA SER A 139 2.53 20.68 14.21
C SER A 139 1.93 21.00 12.83
N ALA A 140 2.05 20.08 11.87
CA ALA A 140 1.40 20.24 10.56
C ALA A 140 -0.13 20.17 10.67
N ALA A 141 -0.67 19.31 11.52
CA ALA A 141 -2.12 19.21 11.77
C ALA A 141 -2.67 20.47 12.47
N GLU A 142 -1.89 21.08 13.37
CA GLU A 142 -2.26 22.34 14.03
C GLU A 142 -2.22 23.55 13.07
N THR A 143 -1.27 23.58 12.13
CA THR A 143 -1.14 24.68 11.14
C THR A 143 -2.07 24.52 9.94
N ALA A 144 -2.47 23.30 9.58
CA ALA A 144 -3.51 23.04 8.58
C ALA A 144 -4.93 23.44 9.06
N ALA A 145 -5.07 23.93 10.29
CA ALA A 145 -6.35 24.32 10.85
C ALA A 145 -6.91 25.66 10.31
N GLU A 146 -6.13 26.65 9.87
CA GLU A 146 -6.58 27.90 9.15
C GLU A 146 -5.34 28.66 8.59
N PRO A 147 -5.36 29.37 7.42
CA PRO A 147 -6.45 30.16 6.83
C PRO A 147 -6.62 29.91 5.32
N GLY A 148 -7.44 28.92 4.96
CA GLY A 148 -7.84 28.67 3.56
C GLY A 148 -9.20 28.01 3.46
N ARG A 149 -9.88 27.84 4.60
CA ARG A 149 -11.06 27.00 4.75
C ARG A 149 -12.37 27.72 4.46
N ASP A 150 -12.34 29.00 4.08
CA ASP A 150 -13.55 29.81 3.91
C ASP A 150 -14.22 29.60 2.53
N THR A 151 -13.45 29.39 1.47
CA THR A 151 -14.00 29.11 0.12
C THR A 151 -14.54 27.69 -0.01
N GLY A 152 -13.87 26.71 0.60
CA GLY A 152 -14.32 25.31 0.62
C GLY A 152 -15.53 25.07 1.54
N LYS A 153 -15.58 25.71 2.73
CA LYS A 153 -16.74 25.59 3.64
C LYS A 153 -18.02 26.11 3.01
N LYS A 154 -17.99 27.26 2.32
CA LYS A 154 -19.17 27.80 1.62
C LYS A 154 -19.66 26.89 0.49
N ALA A 155 -18.74 26.26 -0.26
CA ALA A 155 -19.12 25.31 -1.31
C ALA A 155 -19.76 24.04 -0.73
N LEU A 156 -19.20 23.52 0.37
CA LEU A 156 -19.74 22.36 1.07
C LEU A 156 -21.06 22.64 1.79
N GLU A 157 -21.23 23.83 2.37
CA GLU A 157 -22.49 24.27 2.98
C GLU A 157 -23.61 24.41 1.93
N ALA A 158 -23.31 24.94 0.75
CA ALA A 158 -24.26 25.00 -0.37
C ALA A 158 -24.65 23.61 -0.88
N GLU A 159 -23.73 22.65 -0.89
CA GLU A 159 -24.00 21.27 -1.28
C GLU A 159 -24.83 20.52 -0.24
N ILE A 160 -24.54 20.73 1.06
CA ILE A 160 -25.33 20.17 2.17
C ILE A 160 -26.78 20.69 2.10
N GLU A 161 -26.97 21.98 1.86
CA GLU A 161 -28.31 22.56 1.74
C GLU A 161 -29.06 21.99 0.52
N LYS A 162 -28.39 21.84 -0.62
CA LYS A 162 -28.96 21.22 -1.82
C LYS A 162 -29.33 19.74 -1.59
N LEU A 163 -28.53 19.01 -0.83
CA LEU A 163 -28.80 17.62 -0.46
C LEU A 163 -29.97 17.51 0.52
N ARG A 164 -30.08 18.41 1.51
CA ARG A 164 -31.22 18.49 2.43
C ARG A 164 -32.52 18.78 1.68
N GLN A 165 -32.51 19.70 0.72
CA GLN A 165 -33.68 19.98 -0.12
C GLN A 165 -34.07 18.78 -1.00
N ARG A 166 -33.09 18.00 -1.47
CA ARG A 166 -33.37 16.74 -2.19
C ARG A 166 -33.99 15.70 -1.27
N LEU A 167 -33.47 15.52 -0.06
CA LEU A 167 -34.04 14.59 0.92
C LEU A 167 -35.48 14.98 1.30
N ALA A 168 -35.76 16.26 1.54
CA ALA A 168 -37.11 16.74 1.81
C ALA A 168 -38.09 16.42 0.66
N LYS A 169 -37.66 16.58 -0.60
CA LYS A 169 -38.47 16.23 -1.77
C LYS A 169 -38.78 14.73 -1.88
N TYR A 170 -37.91 13.86 -1.40
CA TYR A 170 -38.15 12.41 -1.39
C TYR A 170 -38.88 11.92 -0.14
N GLU A 171 -38.88 12.70 0.95
CA GLU A 171 -39.69 12.41 2.15
C GLU A 171 -41.16 12.81 1.97
N ASP A 172 -41.45 13.82 1.14
CA ASP A 172 -42.81 14.21 0.74
C ASP A 172 -43.41 13.33 -0.38
N GLU A 173 -42.63 12.43 -0.99
CA GLU A 173 -43.21 11.37 -1.81
C GLU A 173 -43.82 10.31 -0.88
N PRO A 174 -45.16 10.17 -0.81
CA PRO A 174 -45.78 9.17 0.04
C PRO A 174 -45.30 7.80 -0.42
N ARG A 175 -44.59 7.09 0.45
CA ARG A 175 -44.28 5.66 0.33
C ARG A 175 -45.59 4.92 0.03
N GLY A 176 -45.86 4.70 -1.25
CA GLY A 176 -47.04 4.01 -1.75
C GLY A 176 -47.07 2.59 -1.22
N LYS A 177 -47.88 2.36 -0.19
CA LYS A 177 -48.33 1.01 0.20
C LYS A 177 -49.26 0.51 -0.90
N GLY A 178 -48.84 -0.54 -1.58
CA GLY A 178 -49.43 -0.99 -2.84
C GLY A 178 -50.75 -1.74 -2.77
N LYS A 179 -51.13 -2.31 -3.91
CA LYS A 179 -51.81 -3.61 -4.06
C LYS A 179 -51.82 -3.98 -5.54
N GLY A 180 -51.34 -5.18 -5.84
CA GLY A 180 -51.18 -5.64 -7.22
C GLY A 180 -52.47 -5.98 -7.95
N LYS A 181 -52.33 -6.25 -9.25
CA LYS A 181 -52.97 -7.37 -9.94
C LYS A 181 -52.43 -7.49 -11.38
N SER A 182 -52.19 -8.75 -11.74
CA SER A 182 -52.23 -9.36 -13.08
C SER A 182 -51.28 -8.88 -14.18
N ALA A 183 -50.41 -9.82 -14.57
CA ALA A 183 -49.87 -9.96 -15.92
C ALA A 183 -50.97 -9.97 -17.01
N PRO A 184 -50.61 -9.71 -18.28
CA PRO A 184 -50.30 -10.84 -19.14
C PRO A 184 -49.01 -10.68 -19.97
N ALA A 185 -48.46 -11.84 -20.31
CA ALA A 185 -47.32 -12.06 -21.18
C ALA A 185 -47.63 -11.75 -22.65
N LEU A 186 -46.60 -11.31 -23.40
CA LEU A 186 -46.18 -11.77 -24.74
C LEU A 186 -45.34 -10.69 -25.44
N GLY A 187 -44.20 -11.08 -26.01
CA GLY A 187 -43.62 -10.37 -27.15
C GLY A 187 -42.14 -9.99 -27.05
N GLU A 188 -41.31 -10.79 -27.71
CA GLU A 188 -40.08 -10.41 -28.45
C GLU A 188 -38.88 -9.78 -27.73
N ALA A 189 -37.82 -10.59 -27.62
CA ALA A 189 -36.45 -10.15 -27.90
C ALA A 189 -36.20 -10.24 -29.42
N PRO A 190 -35.05 -9.78 -29.99
CA PRO A 190 -34.12 -8.71 -29.62
C PRO A 190 -33.87 -7.72 -30.79
N GLN A 191 -33.41 -6.49 -30.53
CA GLN A 191 -32.66 -5.73 -31.55
C GLN A 191 -31.39 -5.12 -30.97
N ALA A 192 -30.27 -5.75 -31.32
CA ALA A 192 -28.98 -5.13 -31.46
C ALA A 192 -28.96 -4.33 -32.77
N LEU A 193 -28.48 -3.07 -32.73
CA LEU A 193 -27.78 -2.41 -33.85
C LEU A 193 -27.34 -1.01 -33.41
N GLY A 194 -26.05 -0.73 -33.58
CA GLY A 194 -25.47 0.56 -33.22
C GLY A 194 -23.95 0.61 -33.40
N ASP A 195 -23.46 0.10 -34.53
CA ASP A 195 -22.11 0.31 -35.05
C ASP A 195 -21.70 1.79 -35.06
N ALA A 196 -20.52 2.10 -34.51
CA ALA A 196 -19.74 3.27 -34.90
C ALA A 196 -18.27 2.88 -35.10
N LYS A 197 -18.04 2.40 -36.31
CA LYS A 197 -16.77 2.08 -36.97
C LYS A 197 -15.96 3.35 -37.25
N GLY A 198 -15.02 3.70 -36.38
CA GLY A 198 -14.00 4.73 -36.63
C GLY A 198 -12.72 4.14 -37.24
N LYS A 199 -12.69 4.00 -38.57
CA LYS A 199 -11.48 3.71 -39.37
C LYS A 199 -10.56 4.94 -39.38
N GLY A 200 -9.34 4.82 -38.87
CA GLY A 200 -8.29 5.83 -39.00
C GLY A 200 -6.92 5.19 -39.31
N LYS A 201 -6.68 4.90 -40.60
CA LYS A 201 -5.41 4.42 -41.15
C LYS A 201 -4.33 5.52 -41.09
N GLY A 202 -3.20 5.20 -40.46
CA GLY A 202 -1.88 5.19 -41.12
C GLY A 202 -1.04 6.47 -41.11
N LYS A 203 0.20 6.35 -40.63
CA LYS A 203 1.38 6.58 -41.47
C LYS A 203 2.61 5.87 -40.90
N ARG A 204 3.12 4.90 -41.67
CA ARG A 204 4.53 4.48 -41.65
C ARG A 204 5.40 5.73 -41.83
N GLN A 205 6.44 5.88 -41.03
CA GLN A 205 7.64 6.55 -41.50
C GLN A 205 8.82 5.60 -41.35
N LYS A 206 9.57 5.59 -42.43
CA LYS A 206 10.56 4.64 -42.88
C LYS A 206 11.87 4.91 -42.12
N GLN A 207 12.59 3.84 -41.80
CA GLN A 207 14.05 3.86 -41.72
C GLN A 207 14.63 4.44 -43.01
N ASP A 208 15.78 5.11 -42.93
CA ASP A 208 16.98 4.77 -43.70
C ASP A 208 18.11 5.75 -43.33
N PHE A 209 19.32 5.18 -43.23
CA PHE A 209 20.67 5.72 -42.95
C PHE A 209 21.10 5.89 -41.50
#